data_AF-A0A960A2Q9-F1
#
_entry.id   AF-A0A960A2Q9-F1
#
_cell.length_a   1.000
_cell.length_b   1.000
_cell.length_c   1.000
_cell.angle_alpha   90.00
_cell.angle_beta   90.00
_cell.angle_gamma   90.00
#
_symmetry.space_group_name_H-M   'P 1'
#
loop_
_entity.id
_entity.type
_entity.pdbx_description
1 polymer ?
#
loop_
_entity_poly.entity_id
_entity_poly.type
_entity_poly.pdbx_seq_one_letter_code
_entity_poly.pdbx_strand_id
1 'polypeptide(L)'
;GIDIGAKAEIQQRVLELAADGVSVVFISSELEEVVRLSDRIVVLKDHRKIAEVRNGPEVTAESIVNVIAQEGIDEAKEAAAAVAEEVVK
;
A
#
# COMPACT_ATOMS: atom_id res chain seq x y z
N GLY A 1 22.83 2.13 -7.60
CA GLY A 1 21.62 1.80 -8.36
C GLY A 1 21.91 0.62 -9.24
N ILE A 2 20.96 -0.30 -9.37
CA ILE A 2 21.01 -1.36 -10.38
C ILE A 2 20.68 -0.74 -11.75
N ASP A 3 21.11 -1.34 -12.84
CA ASP A 3 20.72 -0.87 -14.18
C ASP A 3 19.23 -1.14 -14.46
N ILE A 4 18.68 -0.42 -15.44
CA ILE A 4 17.24 -0.49 -15.79
C ILE A 4 16.84 -1.90 -16.27
N GLY A 5 17.74 -2.62 -16.95
CA GLY A 5 17.48 -3.97 -17.42
C GLY A 5 17.36 -4.96 -16.27
N ALA A 6 18.33 -4.94 -15.34
CA ALA A 6 18.29 -5.77 -14.15
C ALA A 6 17.05 -5.49 -13.28
N LYS A 7 16.62 -4.24 -13.18
CA LYS A 7 15.39 -3.85 -12.47
C LYS A 7 14.16 -4.50 -13.07
N ALA A 8 14.01 -4.46 -14.39
CA ALA A 8 12.88 -5.09 -15.08
C ALA A 8 12.88 -6.61 -14.88
N GLU A 9 14.04 -7.27 -14.94
CA GLU A 9 14.13 -8.72 -14.70
C GLU A 9 13.70 -9.09 -13.28
N ILE A 10 14.15 -8.35 -12.27
CA ILE A 10 13.77 -8.59 -10.88
C ILE A 10 12.26 -8.40 -10.70
N GLN A 11 11.68 -7.33 -11.24
CA GLN A 11 10.24 -7.06 -11.15
C GLN A 11 9.43 -8.17 -11.84
N GLN A 12 9.89 -8.66 -12.99
CA GLN A 12 9.25 -9.76 -13.69
C GLN A 12 9.27 -11.06 -12.86
N ARG A 13 10.41 -11.41 -12.27
CA ARG A 13 10.52 -12.59 -11.38
C ARG A 13 9.62 -12.47 -10.16
N VAL A 14 9.49 -11.28 -9.59
CA VAL A 14 8.59 -11.03 -8.46
C VAL A 14 7.14 -11.33 -8.85
N LEU A 15 6.69 -10.89 -10.03
CA LEU A 15 5.34 -11.19 -10.53
C LEU A 15 5.13 -12.68 -10.78
N GLU A 16 6.13 -13.37 -11.34
CA GLU A 16 6.07 -14.82 -11.56
C GLU A 16 5.91 -15.58 -10.24
N LEU A 17 6.69 -15.23 -9.22
CA LEU A 17 6.56 -15.82 -7.89
C LEU A 17 5.17 -15.56 -7.29
N ALA A 18 4.64 -14.35 -7.43
CA ALA A 18 3.29 -14.03 -6.96
C ALA A 18 2.21 -14.85 -7.70
N ALA A 19 2.34 -15.01 -9.01
CA ALA A 19 1.45 -15.82 -9.83
C ALA A 19 1.48 -17.31 -9.46
N ASP A 20 2.64 -17.81 -9.00
CA ASP A 20 2.81 -19.17 -8.47
C ASP A 20 2.27 -19.35 -7.04
N GLY A 21 1.61 -18.32 -6.48
CA GLY A 21 0.97 -18.36 -5.16
C GLY A 21 1.89 -18.00 -4.00
N VAL A 22 3.11 -17.52 -4.27
CA VAL A 22 4.01 -17.01 -3.23
C VAL A 22 3.53 -15.63 -2.77
N SER A 23 3.44 -15.44 -1.46
CA SER A 23 3.16 -14.10 -0.91
C SER A 23 4.39 -13.21 -1.02
N VAL A 24 4.25 -12.07 -1.69
CA VAL A 24 5.30 -11.07 -1.88
C VAL A 24 4.91 -9.77 -1.18
N VAL A 25 5.86 -9.20 -0.42
CA VAL A 25 5.79 -7.80 0.02
C VAL A 25 6.75 -6.99 -0.84
N PHE A 26 6.20 -6.16 -1.72
CA PHE A 26 6.97 -5.29 -2.60
C PHE A 26 7.06 -3.88 -2.03
N ILE A 27 8.27 -3.32 -1.95
CA ILE A 27 8.54 -1.98 -1.46
C ILE A 27 9.42 -1.28 -2.49
N SER A 28 9.00 -0.09 -2.93
CA SER A 28 9.78 0.74 -3.83
C SER A 28 9.69 2.21 -3.40
N SER A 29 10.76 2.96 -3.65
CA SER A 29 10.77 4.42 -3.54
C SER A 29 10.07 5.10 -4.71
N GLU A 30 9.76 4.35 -5.78
CA GLU A 30 9.07 4.84 -6.97
C GLU A 30 7.61 4.36 -6.93
N LEU A 31 6.68 5.26 -6.61
CA LEU A 31 5.25 4.91 -6.46
C LEU A 31 4.64 4.29 -7.72
N GLU A 32 5.13 4.66 -8.90
CA GLU A 32 4.66 4.04 -10.15
C GLU A 32 4.92 2.53 -10.19
N GLU A 33 6.00 2.04 -9.58
CA GLU A 33 6.25 0.60 -9.48
C GLU A 33 5.31 -0.08 -8.51
N VAL A 34 5.05 0.56 -7.37
CA VAL A 34 4.12 0.05 -6.37
C VAL A 34 2.74 -0.13 -6.99
N VAL A 35 2.25 0.88 -7.72
CA VAL A 35 0.97 0.83 -8.43
C VAL A 35 0.98 -0.18 -9.58
N ARG A 36 2.10 -0.37 -10.28
CA ARG A 36 2.16 -1.31 -11.41
C ARG A 36 2.21 -2.78 -10.98
N LEU A 37 2.83 -3.08 -9.84
CA LEU A 37 3.20 -4.46 -9.46
C LEU A 37 2.37 -5.04 -8.32
N SER A 38 1.62 -4.23 -7.57
CA SER A 38 0.91 -4.69 -6.37
C SER A 38 -0.56 -5.00 -6.66
N ASP A 39 -1.12 -6.06 -6.08
CA ASP A 39 -2.58 -6.27 -6.08
C ASP A 39 -3.30 -5.41 -5.03
N ARG A 40 -2.57 -5.10 -3.95
CA ARG A 40 -3.04 -4.34 -2.79
C ARG A 40 -1.92 -3.46 -2.26
N ILE A 41 -2.27 -2.23 -1.91
CA ILE A 41 -1.32 -1.22 -1.43
C ILE A 41 -1.71 -0.83 0.00
N VAL A 42 -0.79 -1.03 0.94
CA VAL A 42 -0.93 -0.58 2.32
C VAL A 42 -0.12 0.69 2.49
N VAL A 43 -0.76 1.76 2.96
CA VAL A 43 -0.09 3.05 3.17
C VAL A 43 0.19 3.22 4.65
N LEU A 44 1.46 3.40 4.97
CA LEU A 44 1.91 3.71 6.32
C LEU A 44 2.39 5.16 6.42
N LYS A 45 2.02 5.83 7.50
CA LYS A 45 2.48 7.17 7.87
C LYS A 45 2.63 7.22 9.39
N ASP A 46 3.72 7.80 9.88
CA ASP A 46 4.02 7.89 11.31
C ASP A 46 3.89 6.56 12.07
N HIS A 47 4.37 5.48 11.44
CA HIS A 47 4.33 4.09 11.94
C HIS A 47 2.92 3.49 12.09
N ARG A 48 1.89 4.14 11.54
CA ARG A 48 0.50 3.67 11.54
C ARG A 48 0.04 3.35 10.13
N LYS A 49 -0.81 2.33 9.99
CA LYS A 49 -1.55 2.11 8.74
C LYS A 49 -2.62 3.18 8.65
N ILE A 50 -2.58 3.98 7.59
CA ILE A 50 -3.55 5.06 7.37
C ILE A 50 -4.54 4.73 6.25
N ALA A 51 -4.23 3.74 5.42
CA ALA A 51 -5.12 3.25 4.37
C ALA A 51 -4.72 1.86 3.87
N GLU A 52 -5.69 1.19 3.26
CA GLU A 52 -5.53 -0.03 2.49
C GLU A 52 -6.32 0.11 1.19
N VAL A 53 -5.61 0.08 0.06
CA VAL A 53 -6.16 0.32 -1.27
C VAL A 53 -6.11 -0.98 -2.07
N ARG A 54 -7.26 -1.45 -2.55
CA ARG A 54 -7.30 -2.50 -3.58
C ARG A 54 -6.87 -1.87 -4.90
N ASN A 55 -5.87 -2.46 -5.57
CA ASN A 55 -5.37 -1.88 -6.79
C ASN A 55 -6.33 -2.12 -7.97
N GLY A 56 -6.34 -1.20 -8.93
CA GLY A 56 -7.27 -1.19 -10.06
C GLY A 56 -6.93 -0.10 -11.09
N PRO A 57 -7.64 -0.04 -12.22
CA PRO A 57 -7.38 0.91 -13.31
C PRO A 57 -7.41 2.40 -12.89
N GLU A 58 -8.16 2.72 -11.85
CA GLU A 58 -8.31 4.07 -11.29
C GLU A 58 -7.20 4.47 -10.30
N VAL A 59 -6.39 3.51 -9.85
CA VAL A 59 -5.33 3.75 -8.87
C VAL A 59 -4.09 4.27 -9.60
N THR A 60 -3.64 5.45 -9.19
CA THR A 60 -2.47 6.13 -9.76
C THR A 60 -1.48 6.50 -8.65
N ALA A 61 -0.23 6.77 -9.02
CA ALA A 61 0.76 7.28 -8.06
C ALA A 61 0.27 8.57 -7.36
N GLU A 62 -0.38 9.46 -8.10
CA GLU A 62 -0.99 10.68 -7.56
C GLU A 62 -2.10 10.39 -6.55
N SER A 63 -2.97 9.40 -6.82
CA SER A 63 -4.00 9.00 -5.87
C SER A 63 -3.40 8.50 -4.54
N ILE A 64 -2.29 7.78 -4.59
CA ILE A 64 -1.58 7.30 -3.38
C ILE A 64 -0.93 8.47 -2.63
N VAL A 65 -0.34 9.44 -3.34
CA VAL A 65 0.16 10.68 -2.72
C VAL A 65 -0.95 11.41 -1.99
N ASN A 66 -2.14 11.52 -2.59
CA ASN A 66 -3.30 12.13 -1.95
C ASN A 66 -3.72 11.36 -0.68
N VAL A 67 -3.67 10.03 -0.70
CA VAL A 67 -3.92 9.20 0.50
C VAL A 67 -2.88 9.47 1.60
N ILE A 68 -1.60 9.62 1.27
CA ILE A 68 -0.53 9.97 2.23
C ILE A 68 -0.74 11.37 2.82
N ALA A 69 -1.23 12.30 2.01
CA ALA A 69 -1.50 13.67 2.39
C ALA A 69 -2.79 13.82 3.23
N GLN A 70 -3.78 12.94 3.03
CA GLN A 70 -5.02 12.95 3.79
C GLN A 70 -4.77 12.51 5.24
N GLU A 71 -5.14 13.36 6.19
CA GLU A 71 -5.06 13.06 7.61
C GLU A 71 -6.20 12.12 8.04
N GLY A 72 -5.85 10.95 8.58
CA GLY A 72 -6.56 10.34 9.72
C GLY A 72 -8.01 9.88 9.55
N ILE A 73 -8.44 9.36 8.39
CA ILE A 73 -9.81 8.80 8.27
C ILE A 73 -9.95 7.50 9.11
N ASP A 74 -8.87 6.73 9.25
CA ASP A 74 -8.86 5.50 10.07
C ASP A 74 -8.66 5.79 11.57
N GLU A 75 -7.86 6.81 11.95
CA GLU A 75 -7.67 7.19 13.36
C GLU A 75 -8.97 7.67 14.00
N ALA A 76 -9.80 8.41 13.28
CA ALA A 76 -11.11 8.84 13.76
C ALA A 76 -12.08 7.66 13.94
N LYS A 77 -11.98 6.61 13.11
CA LYS A 77 -12.81 5.40 13.22
C LYS A 77 -12.36 4.47 14.34
N GLU A 78 -11.05 4.27 14.51
CA GLU A 78 -10.50 3.47 15.61
C GLU A 78 -10.68 4.16 16.96
N ALA A 79 -10.49 5.49 17.04
CA ALA A 79 -10.78 6.25 18.25
C ALA A 79 -12.28 6.24 18.59
N ALA A 80 -13.17 6.38 17.60
CA ALA A 80 -14.62 6.27 17.83
C ALA A 80 -15.03 4.85 18.27
N ALA A 81 -14.41 3.80 17.73
CA ALA A 81 -14.66 2.42 18.13
C ALA A 81 -14.17 2.13 19.57
N ALA A 82 -12.99 2.64 19.94
CA ALA A 82 -12.46 2.50 21.29
C ALA A 82 -13.30 3.25 22.34
N VAL A 83 -13.80 4.45 22.02
CA VAL A 83 -14.70 5.22 22.91
C VAL A 83 -16.06 4.53 23.07
N ALA A 84 -16.58 3.90 22.00
CA ALA A 84 -17.85 3.17 22.07
C ALA A 84 -17.78 1.92 22.96
N GLU A 85 -16.61 1.29 23.10
CA GLU A 85 -16.41 0.11 23.94
C GLU A 85 -16.26 0.47 25.44
N GLU A 86 -15.84 1.71 25.75
CA GLU A 86 -15.68 2.20 27.13
C GLU A 86 -17.00 2.68 27.75
N VAL A 87 -17.96 3.17 26.95
CA VAL A 87 -19.28 3.64 27.43
C VAL A 87 -20.24 2.49 27.80
N VAL A 88 -19.90 1.25 27.46
CA VAL A 88 -20.73 0.05 27.70
C VAL A 88 -20.35 -0.69 29.00
N LYS A 89 -19.35 -0.19 29.76
CA LYS A 89 -19.04 -0.65 31.13
C LYS A 89 -19.50 0.36 32.18
#